data_AF-A0A1I4BP30-F1
#
_entry.id   AF-A0A1I4BP30-F1
#
_cell.length_a   1.000
_cell.length_b   1.000
_cell.length_c   1.000
_cell.angle_alpha   90.00
_cell.angle_beta   90.00
_cell.angle_gamma   90.00
#
_symmetry.space_group_name_H-M   'P 1'
#
loop_
_entity.id
_entity.type
_entity.pdbx_description
1 polymer ?
#
loop_
_entity_poly.entity_id
_entity_poly.type
_entity_poly.pdbx_seq_one_letter_code
_entity_poly.pdbx_strand_id
1 'polypeptide(L)' 'MNKDQVKGHFEEAKGKVKEVAGKILDDKEMELKGNVQKNVGKAQAVVGNAKEDIK' A
#
# COMPACT_ATOMS: atom_id res chain seq x y z
N MET A 1 -11.89 12.10 5.31
CA MET A 1 -10.74 11.19 5.17
C MET A 1 -10.14 10.97 6.54
N ASN A 2 -10.33 9.79 7.12
CA ASN A 2 -9.64 9.45 8.36
C ASN A 2 -8.13 9.23 8.14
N LYS A 3 -7.39 9.17 9.24
CA LYS A 3 -5.93 8.98 9.23
C LYS A 3 -5.51 7.63 8.63
N ASP A 4 -6.33 6.59 8.78
CA ASP A 4 -6.07 5.24 8.26
C ASP A 4 -6.19 5.16 6.73
N GLN A 5 -7.15 5.88 6.13
CA GLN A 5 -7.25 6.06 4.67
C GLN A 5 -6.00 6.72 4.11
N VAL A 6 -5.58 7.85 4.71
CA VAL A 6 -4.39 8.58 4.26
C VAL A 6 -3.14 7.71 4.38
N LYS A 7 -3.01 6.97 5.48
CA LYS A 7 -1.89 6.05 5.69
C LYS A 7 -1.90 4.88 4.70
N GLY A 8 -3.07 4.30 4.42
CA GLY A 8 -3.22 3.23 3.43
C GLY A 8 -2.84 3.67 2.02
N HIS A 9 -3.26 4.87 1.60
CA HIS A 9 -2.84 5.44 0.31
C HIS A 9 -1.34 5.74 0.23
N PHE A 10 -0.74 6.19 1.33
CA PHE A 10 0.71 6.42 1.40
C PHE A 10 1.50 5.11 1.25
N GLU A 11 1.09 4.05 1.95
CA GLU A 11 1.66 2.71 1.83
C GLU A 11 1.47 2.14 0.41
N GLU A 12 0.32 2.38 -0.22
CA GLU A 12 0.06 1.99 -1.61
C GLU A 12 1.02 2.67 -2.59
N ALA A 13 1.20 3.99 -2.46
CA ALA A 13 2.10 4.75 -3.30
C ALA A 13 3.55 4.29 -3.13
N LYS A 14 4.00 4.09 -1.89
CA LYS A 14 5.34 3.60 -1.57
C LYS A 14 5.58 2.18 -2.12
N GLY A 15 4.60 1.30 -1.99
CA GLY A 15 4.65 -0.05 -2.57
C GLY A 15 4.79 -0.01 -4.10
N LYS A 16 4.00 0.83 -4.77
CA LYS A 16 4.07 1.01 -6.23
C LYS A 16 5.43 1.54 -6.69
N VAL A 17 6.03 2.49 -5.97
CA VAL A 17 7.38 3.00 -6.27
C VAL A 17 8.41 1.87 -6.19
N LYS A 18 8.37 1.05 -5.13
CA LYS A 18 9.26 -0.11 -5.00
C LYS A 18 9.04 -1.16 -6.09
N GLU A 19 7.79 -1.41 -6.48
CA GLU A 19 7.46 -2.34 -7.56
C GLU A 19 8.11 -1.90 -8.88
N VAL A 20 7.96 -0.61 -9.22
CA VAL A 20 8.54 -0.03 -10.44
C VAL A 20 10.06 0.01 -10.37
N ALA A 21 10.63 0.42 -9.24
CA ALA A 21 12.08 0.45 -9.06
C ALA A 21 12.68 -0.97 -9.15
N GLY A 22 12.03 -1.97 -8.54
CA GLY A 22 12.43 -3.37 -8.64
C GLY A 22 12.44 -3.87 -10.09
N LYS A 23 11.40 -3.56 -10.88
CA LYS A 23 11.37 -3.89 -12.31
C LYS A 23 12.50 -3.22 -13.11
N ILE A 24 12.80 -1.96 -12.83
CA ILE A 24 13.85 -1.22 -13.54
C ILE A 24 15.24 -1.77 -13.19
N LEU A 25 15.44 -2.14 -11.93
CA LEU A 25 16.72 -2.64 -11.41
C LEU A 25 16.88 -4.16 -11.55
N ASP A 26 15.88 -4.85 -12.12
CA ASP A 26 15.76 -6.33 -12.19
C ASP A 26 15.88 -7.01 -10.80
N ASP A 27 15.42 -6.32 -9.76
CA ASP A 27 15.40 -6.78 -8.38
C ASP A 27 14.01 -7.33 -8.02
N LYS A 28 13.88 -8.66 -8.13
CA LYS A 28 12.66 -9.39 -7.79
C LYS A 28 12.25 -9.25 -6.33
N GLU A 29 13.20 -9.10 -5.40
CA GLU A 29 12.87 -8.96 -3.98
C GLU A 29 12.23 -7.59 -3.72
N MET A 30 12.75 -6.54 -4.35
CA MET A 30 12.20 -5.19 -4.27
C MET A 30 10.82 -5.12 -4.92
N GLU A 31 10.62 -5.77 -6.08
CA GLU A 31 9.32 -5.87 -6.73
C GLU A 31 8.27 -6.52 -5.81
N LEU A 32 8.63 -7.66 -5.22
CA LEU A 32 7.75 -8.45 -4.36
C LEU A 32 7.41 -7.72 -3.07
N LYS A 33 8.40 -7.06 -2.44
CA LYS A 33 8.18 -6.17 -1.29
C LYS A 33 7.24 -5.02 -1.63
N GLY A 34 7.41 -4.42 -2.81
CA GLY A 34 6.53 -3.35 -3.30
C GLY A 34 5.09 -3.81 -3.46
N ASN A 35 4.88 -4.97 -4.08
CA ASN A 35 3.56 -5.57 -4.28
C ASN A 35 2.86 -5.90 -2.94
N VAL A 36 3.58 -6.54 -2.01
CA VAL A 36 3.05 -6.88 -0.68
C VAL A 36 2.67 -5.61 0.08
N GLN A 37 3.57 -4.62 0.13
CA GLN A 37 3.32 -3.36 0.83
C GLN A 37 2.10 -2.62 0.27
N LYS A 38 1.94 -2.61 -1.06
CA LYS A 38 0.79 -2.02 -1.75
C LYS A 38 -0.53 -2.69 -1.36
N ASN A 39 -0.56 -4.03 -1.34
CA ASN A 39 -1.77 -4.78 -0.99
C ASN A 39 -2.13 -4.64 0.49
N VAL A 40 -1.13 -4.60 1.38
CA VAL A 40 -1.35 -4.33 2.82
C VAL A 40 -1.91 -2.93 3.05
N GLY A 41 -1.36 -1.91 2.37
CA GLY A 41 -1.87 -0.54 2.43
C GLY A 41 -3.33 -0.43 1.99
N LYS A 42 -3.71 -1.12 0.91
CA LYS A 42 -5.11 -1.22 0.46
C LYS A 42 -6.01 -1.89 1.49
N ALA A 43 -5.57 -3.01 2.06
CA ALA A 43 -6.35 -3.71 3.08
C ALA A 43 -6.56 -2.84 4.32
N GLN A 44 -5.53 -2.10 4.75
CA GLN A 44 -5.65 -1.14 5.86
C GLN A 44 -6.62 0.00 5.55
N ALA A 45 -6.59 0.56 4.34
CA ALA A 45 -7.54 1.58 3.92
C ALA A 45 -8.99 1.06 3.97
N VAL A 46 -9.24 -0.14 3.45
CA VAL A 46 -10.58 -0.77 3.45
C VAL A 46 -11.07 -1.03 4.88
N VAL A 47 -10.23 -1.57 5.76
CA VAL A 47 -10.57 -1.78 7.17
C VAL A 47 -10.81 -0.45 7.88
N GLY A 48 -10.01 0.57 7.58
CA GLY A 48 -10.20 1.92 8.10
C GLY A 48 -11.55 2.51 7.70
N ASN A 49 -11.98 2.33 6.45
CA ASN A 49 -13.29 2.77 5.97
C ASN A 49 -14.42 2.07 6.71
N ALA A 50 -14.37 0.74 6.79
CA ALA A 50 -15.39 -0.04 7.47
C ALA A 50 -15.52 0.34 8.96
N LYS A 51 -14.42 0.65 9.64
CA LYS A 51 -14.44 1.15 11.02
C LYS A 51 -15.06 2.54 11.15
N GLU A 52 -14.88 3.40 10.14
CA GLU A 52 -15.47 4.74 10.13
C GLU A 52 -16.97 4.68 9.82
N ASP A 53 -17.40 3.80 8.91
CA ASP A 53 -18.81 3.61 8.54
C ASP A 53 -19.67 3.00 9.66
N ILE A 54 -19.06 2.21 10.56
CA ILE A 54 -19.73 1.62 11.73
C ILE A 54 -19.83 2.64 12.90
N LYS A 55 -19.07 3.74 12.85
CA LYS A 55 -18.98 4.73 13.93
C LYS A 55 -19.95 5.89 13.74
#